data_AF-X1AUN6-F1
#
_entry.id   AF-X1AUN6-F1
#
_cell.length_a   1.000
_cell.length_b   1.000
_cell.length_c   1.000
_cell.angle_alpha   90.00
_cell.angle_beta   90.00
_cell.angle_gamma   90.00
#
_symmetry.space_group_name_H-M   'P 1'
#
loop_
_entity.id
_entity.type
_entity.pdbx_description
1 polymer ?
#
loop_
_entity_poly.entity_id
_entity_poly.type
_entity_poly.pdbx_seq_one_letter_code
_entity_poly.pdbx_strand_id
1 'polypeptide(L)'
;CFVRSDLASREIIKIMAESGCKEIGIGVETGSQKILNIVNKCTTVEQNTKAIELARQYKIRSKIFIIIGLPGESKETIAETEQFIEKTKPDEIDATVYVPYPNTPITNNPSIYDIKFDDHELKNAWFKGIPGKYHSMVSTSNLSAEEIVEARDRIEKKFKRW
;
A
#
# COMPACT_ATOMS: atom_id res chain seq x y z
N CYS A 1 6.98 3.54 -15.08
CA CYS A 1 6.02 2.46 -15.43
C CYS A 1 5.37 1.91 -14.15
N PHE A 2 4.23 1.22 -14.23
CA PHE A 2 3.66 0.49 -13.09
C PHE A 2 3.80 -1.01 -13.31
N VAL A 3 4.14 -1.76 -12.25
CA VAL A 3 4.36 -3.20 -12.33
C VAL A 3 3.75 -3.90 -11.11
N ARG A 4 3.23 -5.11 -11.31
CA ARG A 4 2.95 -6.02 -10.20
C ARG A 4 4.22 -6.78 -9.84
N SER A 5 4.49 -6.95 -8.55
CA SER A 5 5.74 -7.53 -8.05
C SER A 5 5.96 -8.99 -8.45
N ASP A 6 4.90 -9.76 -8.64
CA ASP A 6 4.92 -11.15 -9.14
C ASP A 6 5.45 -11.26 -10.59
N LEU A 7 5.24 -10.22 -11.40
CA LEU A 7 5.70 -10.14 -12.79
C LEU A 7 7.06 -9.44 -12.96
N ALA A 8 7.61 -8.87 -11.89
CA ALA A 8 8.89 -8.15 -11.89
C ALA A 8 10.10 -9.10 -11.92
N SER A 9 10.16 -9.98 -12.91
CA SER A 9 11.29 -10.90 -13.10
C SER A 9 12.57 -10.13 -13.46
N ARG A 10 13.73 -10.75 -13.22
CA ARG A 10 15.03 -10.20 -13.60
C ARG A 10 15.07 -9.78 -15.08
N GLU A 11 14.50 -10.60 -15.94
CA GLU A 11 14.52 -10.39 -17.39
C GLU A 11 13.65 -9.20 -17.79
N ILE A 12 12.46 -9.08 -17.20
CA ILE A 12 11.58 -7.92 -17.40
C ILE A 12 12.25 -6.64 -16.92
N ILE A 13 12.79 -6.61 -15.69
CA ILE A 13 13.44 -5.41 -15.15
C ILE A 13 14.68 -5.04 -15.97
N LYS A 14 15.47 -6.01 -16.44
CA LYS A 14 16.61 -5.77 -17.34
C LYS A 14 16.17 -5.10 -18.63
N ILE A 15 15.16 -5.63 -19.31
CA ILE A 15 14.64 -5.07 -20.57
C ILE A 15 14.11 -3.65 -20.34
N MET A 16 13.42 -3.41 -19.21
CA MET A 16 12.96 -2.07 -18.85
C MET A 16 14.13 -1.09 -18.70
N ALA A 17 15.22 -1.50 -18.04
CA ALA A 17 16.42 -0.68 -17.89
C ALA A 17 17.07 -0.36 -19.24
N GLU A 18 17.26 -1.37 -20.08
CA GLU A 18 17.85 -1.24 -21.43
C GLU A 18 17.00 -0.37 -22.35
N SER A 19 15.68 -0.34 -22.14
CA SER A 19 14.73 0.51 -22.85
C SER A 19 14.70 1.96 -22.32
N GLY A 20 15.51 2.29 -21.31
CA GLY A 20 15.59 3.64 -20.75
C GLY A 20 14.59 3.95 -19.63
N CYS A 21 13.90 2.96 -19.07
CA CYS A 21 12.99 3.16 -17.94
C CYS A 21 13.76 3.72 -16.72
N LYS A 22 13.24 4.82 -16.14
CA LYS A 22 13.90 5.51 -15.02
C LYS A 22 13.29 5.21 -13.66
N GLU A 23 12.01 4.89 -13.62
CA GLU A 23 11.29 4.58 -12.39
C GLU A 23 10.16 3.57 -12.62
N ILE A 24 10.01 2.65 -11.67
CA ILE A 24 8.87 1.75 -11.57
C ILE A 24 8.06 2.02 -10.30
N GLY A 25 6.75 2.03 -10.46
CA GLY A 25 5.76 2.05 -9.40
C GLY A 25 5.30 0.63 -9.08
N ILE A 26 5.35 0.24 -7.81
CA ILE A 26 5.01 -1.11 -7.34
C ILE A 26 3.85 -1.02 -6.34
N GLY A 27 2.73 -1.68 -6.65
CA GLY A 27 1.61 -1.85 -5.73
C GLY A 27 1.94 -2.90 -4.66
N VAL A 28 2.56 -2.43 -3.56
CA VAL A 28 2.94 -3.24 -2.39
C VAL A 28 1.77 -3.40 -1.44
N GLU A 29 0.97 -2.35 -1.27
CA GLU A 29 -0.18 -2.18 -0.38
C GLU A 29 0.15 -2.23 1.11
N THR A 30 0.92 -3.22 1.56
CA THR A 30 1.26 -3.44 2.98
C THR A 30 2.51 -4.33 3.08
N GLY A 31 3.28 -4.17 4.16
CA GLY A 31 4.38 -5.08 4.49
C GLY A 31 3.95 -6.35 5.22
N SER A 32 2.65 -6.51 5.49
CA SER A 32 2.09 -7.66 6.20
C SER A 32 1.58 -8.74 5.25
N GLN A 33 2.17 -9.94 5.29
CA GLN A 33 1.66 -11.07 4.49
C GLN A 33 0.23 -11.45 4.90
N LYS A 34 -0.12 -11.30 6.19
CA LYS A 34 -1.47 -11.54 6.69
C LYS A 34 -2.49 -10.66 5.97
N ILE A 35 -2.23 -9.35 5.92
CA ILE A 35 -3.14 -8.40 5.28
C ILE A 35 -3.19 -8.61 3.76
N LEU A 36 -2.05 -8.87 3.10
CA LEU A 36 -2.02 -9.23 1.67
C LEU A 36 -2.93 -10.42 1.33
N ASN A 37 -2.96 -11.42 2.21
CA ASN A 37 -3.81 -12.60 2.05
C ASN A 37 -5.29 -12.24 2.26
N ILE A 38 -5.62 -11.44 3.29
CA ILE A 38 -7.00 -10.99 3.57
C ILE A 38 -7.57 -10.24 2.37
N VAL A 39 -6.82 -9.28 1.81
CA VAL A 39 -7.29 -8.48 0.66
C VAL A 39 -7.13 -9.17 -0.69
N ASN A 40 -6.72 -10.44 -0.68
CA ASN A 40 -6.47 -11.25 -1.87
C ASN A 40 -5.58 -10.54 -2.92
N LYS A 41 -4.46 -9.95 -2.48
CA LYS A 41 -3.56 -9.23 -3.39
C LYS A 41 -2.86 -10.16 -4.40
N CYS A 42 -2.80 -11.46 -4.07
CA CYS A 42 -2.11 -12.51 -4.81
C CYS A 42 -0.61 -12.22 -5.01
N THR A 43 0.04 -11.54 -4.07
CA THR A 43 1.50 -11.32 -4.04
C THR A 43 2.05 -11.59 -2.64
N THR A 44 3.34 -11.86 -2.55
CA THR A 44 4.03 -12.03 -1.26
C THR A 44 4.92 -10.84 -0.91
N VAL A 45 5.18 -10.66 0.38
CA VAL A 45 6.16 -9.68 0.89
C VAL A 45 7.55 -9.93 0.28
N GLU A 46 7.90 -11.19 0.03
CA GLU A 46 9.15 -11.57 -0.64
C GLU A 46 9.18 -11.11 -2.10
N GLN A 47 8.09 -11.30 -2.85
CA GLN A 47 7.99 -10.79 -4.23
C GLN A 47 8.11 -9.27 -4.28
N ASN A 48 7.44 -8.56 -3.37
CA ASN A 48 7.56 -7.11 -3.21
C ASN A 48 9.01 -6.69 -2.93
N THR A 49 9.68 -7.38 -2.00
CA THR A 49 11.09 -7.15 -1.66
C THR A 49 12.00 -7.33 -2.87
N LYS A 50 11.85 -8.46 -3.57
CA LYS A 50 12.67 -8.81 -4.75
C LYS A 50 12.49 -7.82 -5.89
N ALA A 51 11.27 -7.31 -6.12
CA ALA A 51 11.01 -6.30 -7.14
C ALA A 51 11.78 -4.99 -6.88
N ILE A 52 11.80 -4.52 -5.63
CA ILE A 52 12.55 -3.32 -5.21
C ILE A 52 14.06 -3.57 -5.34
N GLU A 53 14.55 -4.73 -4.91
CA GLU A 53 15.96 -5.09 -5.01
C GLU A 53 16.46 -5.18 -6.46
N LEU A 54 15.65 -5.77 -7.35
CA LEU A 54 15.96 -5.84 -8.78
C LEU A 54 15.98 -4.45 -9.41
N ALA A 55 15.01 -3.58 -9.11
CA ALA A 55 15.01 -2.21 -9.61
C ALA A 55 16.31 -1.49 -9.25
N ARG A 56 16.72 -1.58 -7.97
CA ARG A 56 17.99 -1.04 -7.48
C ARG A 56 19.20 -1.64 -8.19
N GLN A 57 19.23 -2.97 -8.41
CA GLN A 57 20.33 -3.64 -9.11
C GLN A 57 20.52 -3.09 -10.54
N TYR A 58 19.41 -2.81 -11.24
CA TYR A 58 19.42 -2.28 -12.61
C TYR A 58 19.39 -0.75 -12.69
N LYS A 59 19.62 -0.04 -11.56
CA LYS A 59 19.64 1.42 -11.48
C LYS A 59 18.33 2.08 -11.94
N ILE A 60 17.20 1.42 -11.72
CA ILE A 60 15.86 1.97 -11.90
C ILE A 60 15.35 2.41 -10.52
N ARG A 61 14.79 3.61 -10.41
CA ARG A 61 14.13 4.06 -9.18
C ARG A 61 12.89 3.21 -8.88
N SER A 62 12.64 3.01 -7.60
CA SER A 62 11.50 2.27 -7.07
C SER A 62 10.60 3.20 -6.27
N LYS A 63 9.37 3.38 -6.75
CA LYS A 63 8.28 4.00 -6.00
C LYS A 63 7.32 2.93 -5.54
N ILE A 64 6.99 2.88 -4.25
CA ILE A 64 6.01 1.92 -3.73
C ILE A 64 4.71 2.62 -3.31
N PHE A 65 3.60 1.94 -3.52
CA PHE A 65 2.27 2.36 -3.09
C PHE A 65 1.83 1.52 -1.89
N ILE A 66 1.36 2.21 -0.85
CA ILE A 66 0.92 1.63 0.42
C ILE A 66 -0.48 2.15 0.74
N ILE A 67 -1.31 1.30 1.32
CA ILE A 67 -2.66 1.63 1.75
C ILE A 67 -2.76 1.30 3.24
N ILE A 68 -3.20 2.27 4.04
CA ILE A 68 -3.44 2.15 5.48
C ILE A 68 -4.95 2.13 5.74
N GLY A 69 -5.41 1.36 6.71
CA GLY A 69 -6.82 1.07 6.97
C GLY A 69 -7.35 -0.10 6.14
N LEU A 70 -6.49 -1.02 5.69
CA LEU A 70 -6.95 -2.21 4.97
C LEU A 70 -7.78 -3.13 5.89
N PRO A 71 -8.66 -3.98 5.32
CA PRO A 71 -9.35 -5.07 6.03
C PRO A 71 -8.48 -5.81 7.07
N GLY A 72 -8.94 -5.84 8.33
CA GLY A 72 -8.27 -6.54 9.43
C GLY A 72 -6.91 -5.98 9.87
N GLU A 73 -6.54 -4.77 9.41
CA GLU A 73 -5.29 -4.12 9.79
C GLU A 73 -5.27 -3.72 11.27
N SER A 74 -4.09 -3.87 11.89
CA SER A 74 -3.81 -3.57 13.29
C SER A 74 -2.51 -2.77 13.44
N LYS A 75 -2.19 -2.33 14.67
CA LYS A 75 -0.94 -1.62 14.96
C LYS A 75 0.29 -2.47 14.64
N GLU A 76 0.20 -3.78 14.87
CA GLU A 76 1.26 -4.75 14.58
C GLU A 76 1.52 -4.86 13.08
N THR A 77 0.47 -4.97 12.25
CA THR A 77 0.63 -5.09 10.79
C THR A 77 1.05 -3.76 10.14
N ILE A 78 0.70 -2.63 10.75
CA ILE A 78 1.28 -1.32 10.39
C ILE A 78 2.78 -1.30 10.71
N ALA A 79 3.20 -1.82 11.87
CA ALA A 79 4.62 -1.90 12.22
C ALA A 79 5.39 -2.83 11.27
N GLU A 80 4.82 -3.94 10.84
CA GLU A 80 5.37 -4.81 9.77
C GLU A 80 5.59 -4.02 8.47
N THR A 81 4.64 -3.14 8.12
CA THR A 81 4.76 -2.25 6.96
C THR A 81 5.92 -1.26 7.10
N GLU A 82 6.08 -0.64 8.27
CA GLU A 82 7.24 0.23 8.51
C GLU A 82 8.57 -0.51 8.44
N GLN A 83 8.66 -1.69 9.05
CA GLN A 83 9.85 -2.55 8.99
C GLN A 83 10.17 -2.96 7.55
N PHE A 84 9.16 -3.27 6.74
CA PHE A 84 9.33 -3.55 5.32
C PHE A 84 9.96 -2.36 4.58
N ILE A 85 9.47 -1.14 4.80
CA ILE A 85 10.02 0.07 4.15
C ILE A 85 11.46 0.31 4.60
N GLU A 86 11.76 0.19 5.89
CA GLU A 86 13.11 0.35 6.46
C GLU A 86 14.11 -0.65 5.88
N LYS A 87 13.68 -1.90 5.71
CA LYS A 87 14.50 -2.98 5.17
C LYS A 87 14.75 -2.81 3.67
N THR A 88 13.70 -2.54 2.90
CA THR A 88 13.76 -2.53 1.43
C THR A 88 14.30 -1.21 0.87
N LYS A 89 14.12 -0.10 1.59
CA LYS A 89 14.61 1.24 1.25
C LYS A 89 14.24 1.64 -0.20
N PRO A 90 12.94 1.69 -0.55
CA PRO A 90 12.51 2.22 -1.83
C PRO A 90 12.95 3.68 -1.99
N ASP A 91 13.05 4.16 -3.23
CA ASP A 91 13.45 5.54 -3.53
C ASP A 91 12.34 6.53 -3.16
N GLU A 92 11.08 6.13 -3.32
CA GLU A 92 9.90 6.93 -3.00
C GLU A 92 8.76 6.07 -2.44
N ILE A 93 7.93 6.67 -1.58
CA ILE A 93 6.70 6.05 -1.09
C ILE A 93 5.50 6.97 -1.34
N ASP A 94 4.33 6.38 -1.57
CA ASP A 94 3.05 7.06 -1.60
C ASP A 94 2.07 6.26 -0.74
N ALA A 95 1.71 6.82 0.43
CA ALA A 95 0.79 6.19 1.37
C ALA A 95 -0.58 6.85 1.29
N THR A 96 -1.62 6.02 1.19
CA THR A 96 -3.02 6.44 1.12
C THR A 96 -3.84 5.79 2.22
N VAL A 97 -5.02 6.34 2.49
CA VAL A 97 -6.01 5.69 3.35
C VAL A 97 -6.93 4.85 2.46
N TYR A 98 -7.32 3.67 2.94
CA TYR A 98 -8.21 2.78 2.21
C TYR A 98 -9.56 3.45 1.93
N VAL A 99 -10.02 3.34 0.69
CA VAL A 99 -11.32 3.83 0.25
C VAL A 99 -12.23 2.63 -0.07
N PRO A 100 -13.34 2.45 0.66
CA PRO A 100 -14.29 1.37 0.44
C PRO A 100 -15.12 1.62 -0.82
N TYR A 101 -14.62 1.16 -1.96
CA TYR A 101 -15.33 1.30 -3.23
C TYR A 101 -16.60 0.43 -3.25
N PRO A 102 -17.76 0.95 -3.70
CA PRO A 102 -19.01 0.21 -3.77
C PRO A 102 -18.90 -0.98 -4.73
N ASN A 103 -19.66 -2.04 -4.45
CA ASN A 103 -19.71 -3.27 -5.25
C ASN A 103 -18.38 -4.05 -5.32
N THR A 104 -17.50 -3.90 -4.34
CA THR A 104 -16.30 -4.74 -4.21
C THR A 104 -16.57 -5.92 -3.26
N PRO A 105 -15.80 -7.02 -3.33
CA PRO A 105 -15.96 -8.12 -2.38
C PRO A 105 -15.90 -7.67 -0.91
N ILE A 106 -15.05 -6.69 -0.62
CA ILE A 106 -14.88 -6.11 0.72
C ILE A 106 -16.13 -5.35 1.15
N THR A 107 -16.63 -4.41 0.33
CA THR A 107 -17.81 -3.60 0.70
C THR A 107 -19.12 -4.38 0.66
N ASN A 108 -19.19 -5.46 -0.11
CA ASN A 108 -20.32 -6.38 -0.11
C ASN A 108 -20.35 -7.28 1.13
N ASN A 109 -19.21 -7.48 1.81
CA ASN A 109 -19.09 -8.40 2.95
C ASN A 109 -18.25 -7.82 4.12
N PRO A 110 -18.57 -6.62 4.62
CA PRO A 110 -17.70 -5.88 5.55
C PRO A 110 -17.35 -6.67 6.82
N SER A 111 -18.32 -7.42 7.37
CA SER A 111 -18.11 -8.22 8.58
C SER A 111 -17.12 -9.37 8.38
N ILE A 112 -17.03 -9.94 7.18
CA ILE A 112 -16.08 -11.02 6.87
C ILE A 112 -14.65 -10.47 6.81
N TYR A 113 -14.50 -9.24 6.33
CA TYR A 113 -13.23 -8.57 6.11
C TYR A 113 -12.74 -7.74 7.31
N ASP A 114 -13.45 -7.76 8.44
CA ASP A 114 -13.16 -6.91 9.59
C ASP A 114 -12.97 -5.43 9.19
N ILE A 115 -14.00 -4.86 8.57
CA ILE A 115 -14.01 -3.46 8.19
C ILE A 115 -15.40 -2.85 8.42
N LYS A 116 -15.43 -1.62 8.90
CA LYS A 116 -16.64 -0.83 9.12
C LYS A 116 -16.50 0.48 8.36
N PHE A 117 -17.59 0.92 7.73
CA PHE A 117 -17.69 2.18 7.01
C PHE A 117 -19.14 2.68 7.01
N ASP A 118 -19.33 3.97 6.75
CA ASP A 118 -20.67 4.57 6.59
C ASP A 118 -20.95 4.85 5.11
N ASP A 119 -22.05 4.29 4.60
CA ASP A 119 -22.52 4.46 3.22
C ASP A 119 -22.84 5.93 2.87
N HIS A 120 -23.19 6.76 3.87
CA HIS A 120 -23.48 8.17 3.67
C HIS A 120 -22.23 8.99 3.31
N GLU A 121 -21.04 8.56 3.74
CA GLU A 121 -19.78 9.24 3.46
C GLU A 121 -19.17 8.83 2.11
N LEU A 122 -19.59 7.68 1.55
CA LEU A 122 -19.09 7.16 0.27
C LEU A 122 -19.27 8.11 -0.91
N LYS A 123 -20.28 8.98 -0.88
CA LYS A 123 -20.50 9.98 -1.95
C LYS A 123 -19.40 11.04 -2.01
N ASN A 124 -18.67 11.25 -0.91
CA ASN A 124 -17.55 12.17 -0.80
C ASN A 124 -16.17 11.46 -0.85
N ALA A 125 -16.17 10.12 -0.96
CA ALA A 125 -14.99 9.25 -0.86
C ALA A 125 -14.05 9.26 -2.06
N TRP A 126 -14.50 9.80 -3.20
CA TRP A 126 -13.85 9.60 -4.51
C TRP A 126 -12.59 10.44 -4.72
N PHE A 127 -12.19 11.22 -3.72
CA PHE A 127 -11.00 12.05 -3.79
C PHE A 127 -9.89 11.42 -2.94
N LYS A 128 -8.66 11.36 -3.46
CA LYS A 128 -7.45 10.84 -2.77
C LYS A 128 -7.22 11.48 -1.39
N GLY A 129 -7.90 12.58 -1.08
CA GLY A 129 -7.71 13.42 0.10
C GLY A 129 -6.81 14.61 -0.22
N ILE A 130 -6.85 15.64 0.61
CA ILE A 130 -5.91 16.76 0.54
C ILE A 130 -4.76 16.45 1.50
N PRO A 131 -3.48 16.60 1.10
CA PRO A 131 -2.36 16.44 2.01
C PRO A 131 -2.55 17.21 3.32
N GLY A 132 -2.43 16.53 4.46
CA GLY A 132 -2.64 17.10 5.80
C GLY A 132 -4.12 17.29 6.19
N LYS A 133 -5.07 16.82 5.39
CA LYS A 133 -6.52 16.82 5.68
C LYS A 133 -7.15 15.47 5.29
N TYR A 134 -6.40 14.39 5.44
CA TYR A 134 -6.94 13.06 5.19
C TYR A 134 -8.01 12.73 6.23
N HIS A 135 -9.02 12.01 5.79
CA HIS A 135 -10.05 11.47 6.65
C HIS A 135 -10.23 10.00 6.28
N SER A 136 -10.28 9.13 7.28
CA SER A 136 -10.61 7.72 7.07
C SER A 136 -12.11 7.54 7.22
N MET A 137 -12.75 7.01 6.18
CA MET A 137 -14.16 6.59 6.22
C MET A 137 -14.31 5.17 6.75
N VAL A 138 -13.19 4.55 7.15
CA VAL A 138 -13.13 3.17 7.61
C VAL A 138 -12.51 3.05 8.98
N SER A 139 -12.90 1.99 9.67
CA SER A 139 -12.25 1.46 10.87
C SER A 139 -12.23 -0.06 10.81
N THR A 140 -11.34 -0.68 11.57
CA THR A 140 -11.30 -2.14 11.78
C THR A 140 -11.64 -2.45 13.24
N SER A 141 -11.70 -3.72 13.63
CA SER A 141 -11.81 -4.08 15.05
C SER A 141 -10.61 -3.62 15.88
N ASN A 142 -9.46 -3.36 15.25
CA ASN A 142 -8.19 -3.06 15.91
C ASN A 142 -7.75 -1.60 15.75
N LEU A 143 -8.36 -0.83 14.85
CA LEU A 143 -7.98 0.54 14.54
C LEU A 143 -9.20 1.42 14.32
N SER A 144 -9.24 2.54 15.03
CA SER A 144 -10.15 3.65 14.74
C SER A 144 -9.77 4.38 13.45
N ALA A 145 -10.72 5.15 12.90
CA ALA A 145 -10.49 6.02 11.74
C ALA A 145 -9.38 7.05 11.99
N GLU A 146 -9.25 7.56 13.21
CA GLU A 146 -8.21 8.52 13.61
C GLU A 146 -6.83 7.85 13.61
N GLU A 147 -6.70 6.68 14.24
CA GLU A 147 -5.45 5.92 14.28
C GLU A 147 -4.93 5.54 12.89
N ILE A 148 -5.83 5.27 11.94
CA ILE A 148 -5.50 5.02 10.52
C ILE A 148 -4.85 6.25 9.88
N VAL A 149 -5.43 7.43 10.07
CA VAL A 149 -4.89 8.69 9.52
C VAL A 149 -3.55 9.04 10.20
N GLU A 150 -3.46 8.91 11.52
CA GLU A 150 -2.23 9.13 12.27
C GLU A 150 -1.10 8.21 11.79
N ALA A 151 -1.39 6.92 11.58
CA ALA A 151 -0.42 5.97 11.07
C ALA A 151 0.05 6.32 9.66
N ARG A 152 -0.87 6.69 8.77
CA ARG A 152 -0.57 7.13 7.40
C ARG A 152 0.34 8.35 7.39
N ASP A 153 0.02 9.36 8.19
CA ASP A 153 0.81 10.61 8.24
C ASP A 153 2.17 10.39 8.89
N ARG A 154 2.25 9.52 9.90
CA ARG A 154 3.51 9.09 10.49
C ARG A 154 4.42 8.39 9.48
N ILE A 155 3.88 7.47 8.68
CA ILE A 155 4.62 6.77 7.62
C ILE A 155 5.13 7.75 6.57
N GLU A 156 4.29 8.64 6.06
CA GLU A 156 4.75 9.65 5.09
C GLU A 156 5.81 10.57 5.67
N LYS A 157 5.60 11.09 6.88
CA LYS A 157 6.58 11.97 7.54
C LYS A 157 7.95 11.28 7.72
N LYS A 158 7.95 9.98 8.01
CA LYS A 158 9.17 9.20 8.27
C LYS A 158 9.92 8.81 6.99
N PHE A 159 9.21 8.45 5.92
CA PHE A 159 9.81 7.80 4.76
C PHE A 159 9.69 8.56 3.45
N LYS A 160 8.77 9.51 3.31
CA LYS A 160 8.61 10.29 2.08
C LYS A 160 9.73 11.31 1.99
N ARG A 161 10.50 11.22 0.91
CA ARG A 161 11.61 12.14 0.59
C ARG A 161 11.10 13.18 -0.39
N TRP A 162 11.29 14.46 -0.06
CA TRP A 162 10.96 15.62 -0.89
C TRP A 162 12.19 16.08 -1.66
#